data_AF-A0A0M3JZQ7-F1
#
_entry.id   AF-A0A0M3JZQ7-F1
#
_cell.length_a   1.000
_cell.length_b   1.000
_cell.length_c   1.000
_cell.angle_alpha   90.00
_cell.angle_beta   90.00
_cell.angle_gamma   90.00
#
_symmetry.space_group_name_H-M   'P 1'
#
loop_
_entity.id
_entity.type
_entity.pdbx_description
1 polymer ?
#
loop_
_entity_poly.entity_id
_entity_poly.type
_entity_poly.pdbx_seq_one_letter_code
_entity_poly.pdbx_strand_id
1 'polypeptide(L)'
;MKIVPVPVCELRVEKFSEPRRTPAFISLSLLIVAWLLNETALAWIHEKVPNDSPPLPDLWFSIFPEVPVPSVKTYCAPKTNASLEVVVKRVMKIAWSAGIEQLRAREFCGDLIISGHTITLFSALLAFKQYSPRKLSLLAHLYSIAAVIAVICILLARKHYTIDVIFGYLVSSRTFWTYHSIQNSYHNNDMEKNAMSQSCWSWVVPYFEKDAPPPQLFINRLIWPSSCPQRIRRRWA
;
A
#
# COMPACT_ATOMS: atom_id res chain seq x y z
N MET A 1 6.68 -55.14 -12.08
CA MET A 1 7.12 -53.77 -11.78
C MET A 1 6.40 -53.33 -10.52
N LYS A 2 7.07 -53.33 -9.35
CA LYS A 2 6.44 -52.92 -8.08
C LYS A 2 6.41 -51.39 -8.05
N ILE A 3 5.20 -50.82 -8.06
CA ILE A 3 5.00 -49.40 -7.79
C ILE A 3 5.19 -49.24 -6.28
N VAL A 4 6.38 -48.75 -5.89
CA VAL A 4 6.65 -48.37 -4.50
C VAL A 4 6.02 -46.99 -4.29
N PRO A 5 5.08 -46.83 -3.34
CA PRO A 5 4.53 -45.52 -3.04
C PRO A 5 5.61 -44.69 -2.35
N VAL A 6 6.11 -43.66 -3.03
CA VAL A 6 7.00 -42.68 -2.42
C VAL A 6 6.18 -41.89 -1.39
N PRO A 7 6.57 -41.86 -0.11
CA PRO A 7 5.87 -41.06 0.89
C PRO A 7 5.94 -39.58 0.49
N VAL A 8 4.78 -38.92 0.46
CA VAL A 8 4.60 -37.47 0.15
C VAL A 8 5.39 -36.54 1.08
N CYS A 9 6.08 -37.08 2.09
CA CYS A 9 6.96 -36.36 3.00
C CYS A 9 8.36 -36.08 2.43
N GLU A 10 8.73 -36.66 1.27
CA GLU A 10 10.04 -36.45 0.61
C GLU A 10 10.03 -35.37 -0.49
N LEU A 11 8.98 -34.55 -0.60
CA LEU A 11 9.15 -33.21 -1.16
C LEU A 11 9.94 -32.40 -0.13
N ARG A 12 11.24 -32.66 -0.11
CA ARG A 12 12.30 -31.87 0.49
C ARG A 12 11.91 -30.43 0.24
N VAL A 13 11.43 -29.77 1.31
CA VAL A 13 11.56 -28.33 1.45
C VAL A 13 13.04 -28.12 1.19
N GLU A 14 13.39 -27.73 -0.04
CA GLU A 14 14.73 -27.23 -0.29
C GLU A 14 14.95 -26.24 0.82
N LYS A 15 16.02 -26.49 1.58
CA LYS A 15 16.36 -25.72 2.76
C LYS A 15 16.74 -24.34 2.24
N PHE A 16 15.73 -23.51 1.95
CA PHE A 16 15.92 -22.13 1.55
C PHE A 16 16.77 -21.54 2.66
N SER A 17 17.93 -21.02 2.26
CA SER A 17 18.84 -20.33 3.16
C SER A 17 18.05 -19.34 4.00
N GLU A 18 18.42 -19.18 5.28
CA GLU A 18 17.77 -18.18 6.12
C GLU A 18 17.80 -16.83 5.39
N PRO A 19 16.62 -16.21 5.16
CA PRO A 19 16.57 -14.99 4.38
C PRO A 19 17.30 -13.87 5.13
N ARG A 20 17.99 -13.01 4.39
CA ARG A 20 18.63 -11.83 4.98
C ARG A 20 17.54 -10.96 5.62
N ARG A 21 17.79 -10.48 6.83
CA ARG A 21 16.89 -9.53 7.51
C ARG A 21 17.06 -8.11 6.99
N THR A 22 18.20 -7.80 6.36
CA THR A 22 18.56 -6.46 5.88
C THR A 22 17.53 -5.83 4.95
N PRO A 23 16.97 -6.52 3.94
CA PRO A 23 15.94 -5.92 3.06
C PRO A 23 14.68 -5.51 3.83
N ALA A 24 14.25 -6.31 4.82
CA ALA A 24 13.11 -5.97 5.66
C ALA A 24 13.40 -4.73 6.53
N PHE A 25 14.58 -4.65 7.15
CA PHE A 25 14.99 -3.46 7.90
C PHE A 25 15.08 -2.21 7.03
N ILE A 26 15.67 -2.32 5.82
CA ILE A 26 15.74 -1.20 4.88
C ILE A 26 14.34 -0.74 4.48
N SER A 27 13.43 -1.67 4.16
CA SER A 27 12.04 -1.34 3.79
C SER A 27 11.31 -0.62 4.91
N LEU A 28 11.44 -1.12 6.14
CA LEU A 28 10.81 -0.49 7.31
C LEU A 28 11.36 0.91 7.56
N SER A 29 12.68 1.09 7.48
CA SER A 29 13.32 2.40 7.62
C SER A 29 12.86 3.37 6.52
N LEU A 30 12.81 2.93 5.27
CA LEU A 30 12.31 3.75 4.16
C LEU A 30 10.86 4.17 4.37
N LEU A 31 10.00 3.26 4.85
CA LEU A 31 8.61 3.57 5.17
C LEU A 31 8.49 4.63 6.28
N ILE A 32 9.26 4.50 7.35
CA ILE A 32 9.28 5.47 8.47
C ILE A 32 9.77 6.83 7.98
N VAL A 33 10.86 6.87 7.21
CA VAL A 33 11.42 8.11 6.66
C VAL A 33 10.41 8.78 5.71
N ALA A 34 9.82 8.02 4.79
CA ALA A 34 8.83 8.55 3.86
C ALA A 34 7.60 9.12 4.58
N TRP A 35 7.13 8.44 5.64
CA TRP A 35 6.04 8.93 6.46
C TRP A 35 6.38 10.24 7.17
N LEU A 36 7.54 10.33 7.83
CA LEU A 36 7.99 11.56 8.49
C LEU A 36 8.19 12.72 7.50
N LEU A 37 8.75 12.45 6.33
CA LEU A 37 8.91 13.45 5.27
C LEU A 37 7.56 13.96 4.76
N ASN A 38 6.57 13.08 4.61
CA ASN A 38 5.22 13.45 4.20
C ASN A 38 4.55 14.38 5.22
N GLU A 39 4.62 14.03 6.51
CA GLU A 39 4.07 14.87 7.59
C GLU A 39 4.80 16.22 7.68
N THR A 40 6.11 16.22 7.49
CA THR A 40 6.93 17.44 7.48
C THR A 40 6.59 18.33 6.29
N ALA A 41 6.39 17.76 5.10
CA ALA A 41 5.96 18.49 3.91
C ALA A 41 4.59 19.14 4.12
N LEU A 42 3.65 18.40 4.72
CA LEU A 42 2.33 18.93 5.06
C LEU A 42 2.40 20.06 6.09
N ALA A 43 3.22 19.91 7.13
CA ALA A 43 3.47 20.94 8.12
C ALA A 43 4.09 22.20 7.50
N TRP A 44 5.02 22.02 6.57
CA TRP A 44 5.67 23.11 5.85
C TRP A 44 4.68 23.87 4.95
N ILE A 45 3.88 23.14 4.16
CA ILE A 45 2.83 23.72 3.31
C ILE A 45 1.84 24.52 4.15
N HIS A 46 1.40 23.97 5.30
CA HIS A 46 0.48 24.64 6.20
C HIS A 46 0.97 26.01 6.69
N GLU A 47 2.25 26.13 7.03
CA GLU A 47 2.82 27.40 7.51
C GLU A 47 3.08 28.39 6.37
N LYS A 48 3.47 27.92 5.18
CA LYS A 48 3.96 28.77 4.08
C LYS A 48 2.91 29.17 3.06
N VAL A 49 1.91 28.33 2.79
CA VAL A 49 0.91 28.60 1.74
C VAL A 49 -0.24 29.41 2.36
N PRO A 50 -0.59 30.61 1.83
CA PRO A 50 -1.71 31.41 2.32
C PRO A 50 -3.05 30.68 2.13
N ASN A 51 -4.00 30.89 3.06
CA ASN A 51 -5.29 30.18 3.06
C ASN A 51 -6.33 30.78 2.10
N ASP A 52 -5.95 31.84 1.37
CA ASP A 52 -6.89 32.67 0.59
C ASP A 52 -7.12 32.14 -0.83
N SER A 53 -6.63 30.94 -1.15
CA SER A 53 -6.82 30.32 -2.46
C SER A 53 -8.14 29.54 -2.50
N PRO A 54 -9.00 29.74 -3.51
CA PRO A 54 -10.20 28.91 -3.67
C PRO A 54 -9.81 27.43 -3.86
N PRO A 55 -10.66 26.49 -3.44
CA PRO A 55 -10.42 25.07 -3.66
C PRO A 55 -10.35 24.77 -5.16
N LEU A 56 -9.57 23.74 -5.53
CA LEU A 56 -9.44 23.33 -6.93
C LEU A 56 -10.79 22.88 -7.49
N PRO A 57 -11.09 23.16 -8.78
CA PRO A 57 -12.28 22.62 -9.41
C PRO A 57 -12.15 21.09 -9.51
N ASP A 58 -13.04 20.37 -8.83
CA ASP A 58 -13.08 18.91 -8.89
C ASP A 58 -14.08 18.44 -9.97
N LEU A 59 -13.65 17.53 -10.83
CA LEU A 59 -14.50 16.89 -11.84
C LEU A 59 -15.71 16.17 -11.21
N TRP A 60 -15.56 15.59 -10.01
CA TRP A 60 -16.68 14.97 -9.32
C TRP A 60 -17.72 16.01 -8.87
N PHE A 61 -17.27 17.15 -8.34
CA PHE A 61 -18.17 18.21 -7.89
C PHE A 61 -18.74 19.05 -9.05
N SER A 62 -18.19 18.96 -10.26
CA SER A 62 -18.82 19.54 -11.45
C SER A 62 -19.93 18.67 -12.05
N ILE A 63 -19.90 17.34 -11.81
CA ILE A 63 -20.90 16.39 -12.30
C ILE A 63 -22.06 16.20 -11.30
N PHE A 64 -21.78 16.29 -9.99
CA PHE A 64 -22.79 16.15 -8.93
C PHE A 64 -23.11 17.54 -8.32
N PRO A 65 -24.31 18.12 -8.56
CA PRO A 65 -24.63 19.47 -8.11
C PRO A 65 -24.64 19.56 -6.58
N GLU A 66 -23.88 20.53 -6.08
CA GLU A 66 -23.85 21.15 -4.76
C GLU A 66 -24.70 20.49 -3.64
N VAL A 67 -24.10 19.54 -2.94
CA VAL A 67 -24.23 19.51 -1.48
C VAL A 67 -23.21 20.55 -0.96
N PRO A 68 -23.55 21.47 -0.05
CA PRO A 68 -22.75 22.67 0.25
C PRO A 68 -21.30 22.34 0.53
N VAL A 69 -20.41 23.00 -0.22
CA VAL A 69 -18.93 23.04 -0.17
C VAL A 69 -18.29 22.28 1.00
N PRO A 70 -17.28 21.41 0.78
CA PRO A 70 -16.43 21.03 1.89
C PRO A 70 -15.70 22.26 2.43
N SER A 71 -15.85 22.47 3.74
CA SER A 71 -14.85 23.12 4.57
C SER A 71 -14.84 24.67 4.65
N VAL A 72 -15.99 25.32 4.85
CA VAL A 72 -15.97 26.53 5.72
C VAL A 72 -15.78 26.12 7.20
N LYS A 73 -15.97 24.83 7.52
CA LYS A 73 -15.97 24.27 8.90
C LYS A 73 -14.85 23.27 9.22
N THR A 74 -13.84 23.04 8.37
CA THR A 74 -12.71 22.21 8.83
C THR A 74 -11.79 23.07 9.68
N TYR A 75 -11.71 22.73 10.97
CA TYR A 75 -10.80 23.40 11.89
C TYR A 75 -9.38 23.38 11.33
N CYS A 76 -8.76 24.56 11.34
CA CYS A 76 -7.42 24.81 10.90
C CYS A 76 -6.67 25.47 12.05
N ALA A 77 -5.49 24.95 12.43
CA ALA A 77 -4.70 25.60 13.47
C ALA A 77 -4.19 26.96 12.96
N PRO A 78 -4.07 27.98 13.81
CA PRO A 78 -3.45 29.24 13.43
C PRO A 78 -1.99 29.02 13.06
N LYS A 79 -1.53 29.74 12.02
CA LYS A 79 -0.14 29.75 11.60
C LYS A 79 0.71 30.48 12.63
N THR A 80 1.92 29.99 12.89
CA THR A 80 2.78 30.50 13.97
C THR A 80 4.22 30.62 13.49
N ASN A 81 4.53 31.67 12.71
CA ASN A 81 5.88 32.09 12.26
C ASN A 81 6.86 30.95 11.83
N ALA A 82 6.38 29.74 11.51
CA ALA A 82 7.15 28.55 11.20
C ALA A 82 8.36 28.24 12.13
N SER A 83 8.26 28.48 13.45
CA SER A 83 9.38 28.12 14.35
C SER A 83 9.60 26.60 14.37
N LEU A 84 10.87 26.17 14.31
CA LEU A 84 11.24 24.76 14.18
C LEU A 84 10.66 23.89 15.32
N GLU A 85 10.66 24.42 16.54
CA GLU A 85 10.10 23.72 17.71
C GLU A 85 8.60 23.44 17.58
N VAL A 86 7.83 24.42 17.09
CA VAL A 86 6.38 24.26 16.90
C VAL A 86 6.09 23.27 15.77
N VAL A 87 6.83 23.35 14.67
CA VAL A 87 6.69 22.42 13.54
C VAL A 87 7.00 20.98 13.99
N VAL A 88 8.11 20.76 14.69
CA VAL A 88 8.49 19.43 15.19
C VAL A 88 7.45 18.88 16.16
N LYS A 89 6.93 19.70 17.09
CA LYS A 89 5.89 19.28 18.03
C LYS A 89 4.61 18.83 17.33
N ARG A 90 4.17 19.56 16.30
CA ARG A 90 2.98 19.20 15.51
C ARG A 90 3.22 17.93 14.68
N VAL A 91 4.38 17.81 14.02
CA VAL A 91 4.76 16.59 13.27
C VAL A 91 4.78 15.37 14.18
N MET A 92 5.40 15.45 15.36
CA MET A 92 5.46 14.34 16.32
C MET A 92 4.08 13.95 16.86
N LYS A 93 3.20 14.93 17.09
CA LYS A 93 1.81 14.68 17.51
C LYS A 93 1.03 13.91 16.44
N ILE A 94 1.24 14.23 15.16
CA ILE A 94 0.59 13.50 14.06
C ILE A 94 1.23 12.14 13.85
N ALA A 95 2.56 12.04 13.93
CA ALA A 95 3.26 10.78 13.86
C ALA A 95 2.75 9.79 14.92
N TRP A 96 2.52 10.22 16.16
CA TRP A 96 1.98 9.33 17.21
C TRP A 96 0.62 8.70 16.87
N SER A 97 -0.20 9.35 16.03
CA SER A 97 -1.51 8.83 15.61
C SER A 97 -1.44 7.70 14.58
N ALA A 98 -0.26 7.39 14.03
CA ALA A 98 -0.05 6.37 13.01
C ALA A 98 -1.00 6.46 11.80
N GLY A 99 -1.42 7.69 11.45
CA GLY A 99 -2.34 7.94 10.33
C GLY A 99 -3.82 7.78 10.66
N ILE A 100 -4.21 7.51 11.92
CA ILE A 100 -5.61 7.43 12.33
C ILE A 100 -6.14 8.85 12.59
N GLU A 101 -6.93 9.37 11.64
CA GLU A 101 -7.46 10.72 11.72
C GLU A 101 -8.37 10.94 12.93
N GLN A 102 -9.10 9.93 13.40
CA GLN A 102 -10.04 10.06 14.53
C GLN A 102 -9.33 10.28 15.88
N LEU A 103 -8.07 9.89 16.03
CA LEU A 103 -7.30 10.06 17.27
C LEU A 103 -6.78 11.49 17.46
N ARG A 104 -7.00 12.40 16.50
CA ARG A 104 -6.49 13.76 16.54
C ARG A 104 -7.41 14.76 15.85
N ALA A 105 -7.43 16.00 16.35
CA ALA A 105 -7.94 17.11 15.57
C ALA A 105 -6.99 17.40 14.40
N ARG A 106 -7.52 17.78 13.22
CA ARG A 106 -6.70 18.23 12.08
C ARG A 106 -6.00 19.54 12.46
N GLU A 107 -4.67 19.53 12.58
CA GLU A 107 -3.89 20.75 12.84
C GLU A 107 -3.41 21.42 11.55
N PHE A 108 -3.08 20.62 10.53
CA PHE A 108 -2.56 21.12 9.26
C PHE A 108 -3.63 21.35 8.20
N CYS A 109 -3.45 22.44 7.46
CA CYS A 109 -4.35 22.93 6.43
C CYS A 109 -3.53 23.05 5.16
N GLY A 110 -3.93 22.29 4.17
CA GLY A 110 -3.11 21.95 3.03
C GLY A 110 -3.51 20.57 2.56
N ASP A 111 -3.49 20.41 1.25
CA ASP A 111 -3.84 19.16 0.60
C ASP A 111 -2.63 18.70 -0.22
N LEU A 112 -2.34 17.41 -0.14
CA LEU A 112 -1.34 16.77 -0.97
C LEU A 112 -2.05 16.20 -2.20
N ILE A 113 -1.43 16.33 -3.37
CA ILE A 113 -1.97 15.87 -4.66
C ILE A 113 -2.14 14.35 -4.77
N ILE A 114 -1.71 13.58 -3.77
CA ILE A 114 -1.77 12.12 -3.76
C ILE A 114 -2.48 11.65 -2.49
N SER A 115 -3.56 10.89 -2.65
CA SER A 115 -4.31 10.33 -1.52
C SER A 115 -3.62 9.10 -0.94
N GLY A 116 -3.09 9.22 0.29
CA GLY A 116 -2.49 8.11 1.03
C GLY A 116 -3.47 6.97 1.34
N HIS A 117 -4.72 7.29 1.68
CA HIS A 117 -5.80 6.31 1.86
C HIS A 117 -6.00 5.45 0.61
N THR A 118 -5.99 6.10 -0.56
CA THR A 118 -6.14 5.43 -1.85
C THR A 118 -4.95 4.51 -2.15
N ILE A 119 -3.72 4.98 -1.92
CA ILE A 119 -2.51 4.15 -2.12
C ILE A 119 -2.55 2.91 -1.22
N THR A 120 -2.83 3.07 0.07
CA THR A 120 -2.86 1.94 1.02
C THR A 120 -3.97 0.96 0.66
N LEU A 121 -5.17 1.46 0.32
CA LEU A 121 -6.31 0.63 -0.09
C LEU A 121 -6.00 -0.23 -1.31
N PHE A 122 -5.51 0.38 -2.41
CA PHE A 122 -5.23 -0.35 -3.64
C PHE A 122 -3.99 -1.24 -3.53
N SER A 123 -2.95 -0.81 -2.81
CA SER A 123 -1.77 -1.66 -2.56
C SER A 123 -2.16 -2.91 -1.77
N ALA A 124 -2.98 -2.78 -0.74
CA ALA A 124 -3.49 -3.92 0.04
C ALA A 124 -4.39 -4.83 -0.81
N LEU A 125 -5.28 -4.26 -1.64
CA LEU A 125 -6.15 -5.03 -2.52
C LEU A 125 -5.36 -5.82 -3.58
N LEU A 126 -4.38 -5.19 -4.22
CA LEU A 126 -3.53 -5.82 -5.23
C LEU A 126 -2.67 -6.93 -4.60
N ALA A 127 -2.04 -6.65 -3.46
CA ALA A 127 -1.29 -7.66 -2.70
C ALA A 127 -2.19 -8.84 -2.29
N PHE A 128 -3.38 -8.57 -1.78
CA PHE A 128 -4.33 -9.62 -1.42
C PHE A 128 -4.70 -10.46 -2.64
N LYS A 129 -5.01 -9.86 -3.78
CA LYS A 129 -5.34 -10.61 -5.00
C LYS A 129 -4.18 -11.44 -5.53
N GLN A 130 -2.96 -10.90 -5.48
CA GLN A 130 -1.77 -11.58 -5.97
C GLN A 130 -1.38 -12.76 -5.10
N TYR A 131 -1.48 -12.61 -3.78
CA TYR A 131 -0.97 -13.61 -2.85
C TYR A 131 -2.04 -14.51 -2.23
N SER A 132 -3.33 -14.15 -2.29
CA SER A 132 -4.39 -14.98 -1.71
C SER A 132 -4.61 -16.28 -2.50
N PRO A 133 -4.83 -17.43 -1.83
CA PRO A 133 -5.14 -18.68 -2.50
C PRO A 133 -6.46 -18.58 -3.29
N ARG A 134 -6.54 -19.26 -4.43
CA ARG A 134 -7.73 -19.29 -5.30
C ARG A 134 -9.04 -19.64 -4.57
N LYS A 135 -8.97 -20.41 -3.48
CA LYS A 135 -10.12 -20.78 -2.65
C LYS A 135 -10.78 -19.59 -1.94
N LEU A 136 -10.05 -18.50 -1.72
CA LEU A 136 -10.54 -17.27 -1.11
C LEU A 136 -10.95 -16.22 -2.17
N SER A 137 -11.23 -16.65 -3.40
CA SER A 137 -11.65 -15.74 -4.49
C SER A 137 -12.91 -14.93 -4.14
N LEU A 138 -13.87 -15.51 -3.42
CA LEU A 138 -15.05 -14.77 -2.92
C LEU A 138 -14.62 -13.60 -2.04
N LEU A 139 -13.69 -13.83 -1.11
CA LEU A 139 -13.20 -12.79 -0.21
C LEU A 139 -12.47 -11.69 -1.00
N ALA A 140 -11.70 -12.06 -2.04
CA ALA A 140 -11.05 -11.08 -2.92
C ALA A 140 -12.08 -10.23 -3.69
N HIS A 141 -13.21 -10.82 -4.09
CA HIS A 141 -14.29 -10.09 -4.73
C HIS A 141 -14.97 -9.12 -3.75
N LEU A 142 -15.27 -9.56 -2.52
CA LEU A 142 -15.82 -8.71 -1.47
C LEU A 142 -14.89 -7.53 -1.14
N TYR A 143 -13.58 -7.78 -1.00
CA TYR A 143 -12.59 -6.71 -0.82
C TYR A 143 -12.54 -5.73 -2.00
N SER A 144 -12.78 -6.21 -3.23
CA SER A 144 -12.84 -5.34 -4.41
C SER A 144 -14.06 -4.42 -4.36
N ILE A 145 -15.23 -4.95 -3.99
CA ILE A 145 -16.45 -4.15 -3.81
C ILE A 145 -16.25 -3.15 -2.67
N ALA A 146 -15.70 -3.60 -1.54
CA ALA A 146 -15.40 -2.73 -0.41
C ALA A 146 -14.43 -1.60 -0.79
N ALA A 147 -13.45 -1.85 -1.66
CA ALA A 147 -12.55 -0.82 -2.15
C ALA A 147 -13.27 0.23 -3.03
N VAL A 148 -14.21 -0.19 -3.89
CA VAL A 148 -15.03 0.75 -4.66
C VAL A 148 -15.88 1.61 -3.73
N ILE A 149 -16.52 1.00 -2.73
CA ILE A 149 -17.29 1.73 -1.71
C ILE A 149 -16.38 2.70 -0.95
N ALA A 150 -15.19 2.27 -0.54
CA ALA A 150 -14.24 3.11 0.18
C ALA A 150 -13.79 4.32 -0.66
N VAL A 151 -13.55 4.15 -1.96
CA VAL A 151 -13.24 5.26 -2.88
C VAL A 151 -14.40 6.26 -2.94
N ILE A 152 -15.64 5.78 -3.07
CA ILE A 152 -16.82 6.65 -3.05
C ILE A 152 -16.91 7.39 -1.70
N CYS A 153 -16.70 6.70 -0.58
CA CYS A 153 -16.69 7.33 0.75
C CYS A 153 -15.57 8.36 0.90
N ILE A 154 -14.38 8.14 0.34
CA ILE A 154 -13.27 9.10 0.34
C ILE A 154 -13.67 10.39 -0.39
N LEU A 155 -14.31 10.27 -1.56
CA LEU A 155 -14.81 11.42 -2.33
C LEU A 155 -15.96 12.13 -1.60
N LEU A 156 -16.88 11.37 -1.00
CA LEU A 156 -18.00 11.91 -0.21
C LEU A 156 -17.55 12.57 1.10
N ALA A 157 -16.45 12.11 1.71
CA ALA A 157 -15.84 12.76 2.87
C ALA A 157 -15.21 14.10 2.49
N ARG A 158 -14.98 14.35 1.19
CA ARG A 158 -14.49 15.60 0.63
C ARG A 158 -13.17 16.07 1.24
N LYS A 159 -12.34 15.11 1.62
CA LYS A 159 -10.98 15.34 2.12
C LYS A 159 -9.93 15.28 1.00
N HIS A 160 -10.30 14.70 -0.13
CA HIS A 160 -9.45 14.49 -1.29
C HIS A 160 -10.23 14.84 -2.54
N TYR A 161 -9.52 15.42 -3.50
CA TYR A 161 -10.05 15.65 -4.83
C TYR A 161 -10.07 14.34 -5.63
N THR A 162 -10.91 14.25 -6.65
CA THR A 162 -10.93 13.09 -7.56
C THR A 162 -9.57 12.85 -8.20
N ILE A 163 -8.84 13.93 -8.51
CA ILE A 163 -7.49 13.83 -9.07
C ILE A 163 -6.51 13.15 -8.09
N ASP A 164 -6.65 13.39 -6.78
CA ASP A 164 -5.81 12.76 -5.75
C ASP A 164 -6.04 11.25 -5.69
N VAL A 165 -7.29 10.82 -5.90
CA VAL A 165 -7.68 9.41 -5.98
C VAL A 165 -7.15 8.77 -7.27
N ILE A 166 -7.30 9.44 -8.41
CA ILE A 166 -6.78 8.96 -9.70
C ILE A 166 -5.26 8.77 -9.61
N PHE A 167 -4.53 9.78 -9.13
CA PHE A 167 -3.08 9.66 -8.96
C PHE A 167 -2.70 8.59 -7.95
N GLY A 168 -3.41 8.47 -6.82
CA GLY A 168 -3.19 7.40 -5.85
C GLY A 168 -3.36 6.00 -6.46
N TYR A 169 -4.39 5.80 -7.30
CA TYR A 169 -4.61 4.56 -8.04
C TYR A 169 -3.50 4.29 -9.07
N LEU A 170 -3.11 5.30 -9.84
CA LEU A 170 -2.05 5.17 -10.85
C LEU A 170 -0.70 4.84 -10.20
N VAL A 171 -0.33 5.53 -9.13
CA VAL A 171 0.93 5.28 -8.41
C VAL A 171 0.95 3.87 -7.80
N SER A 172 -0.12 3.46 -7.12
CA SER A 172 -0.18 2.14 -6.48
C SER A 172 -0.15 1.01 -7.52
N SER A 173 -0.99 1.08 -8.56
CA SER A 173 -1.02 0.07 -9.62
C SER A 173 0.28 0.02 -10.43
N ARG A 174 0.83 1.18 -10.82
CA ARG A 174 2.09 1.26 -11.57
C ARG A 174 3.24 0.66 -10.77
N THR A 175 3.38 1.03 -9.51
CA THR A 175 4.44 0.50 -8.63
C THR A 175 4.33 -1.01 -8.48
N PHE A 176 3.11 -1.50 -8.18
CA PHE A 176 2.84 -2.92 -7.97
C PHE A 176 3.16 -3.77 -9.21
N TRP A 177 2.63 -3.39 -10.37
CA TRP A 177 2.84 -4.17 -11.60
C TRP A 177 4.26 -4.05 -12.15
N THR A 178 4.91 -2.90 -11.98
CA THR A 178 6.32 -2.76 -12.36
C THR A 178 7.19 -3.69 -11.49
N TYR A 179 6.97 -3.71 -10.17
CA TYR A 179 7.69 -4.60 -9.25
C TYR A 179 7.53 -6.06 -9.68
N HIS A 180 6.28 -6.53 -9.81
CA HIS A 180 6.00 -7.93 -10.13
C HIS A 180 6.45 -8.35 -11.54
N SER A 181 6.40 -7.42 -12.50
CA SER A 181 6.91 -7.67 -13.83
C SER A 181 8.43 -7.88 -13.82
N ILE A 182 9.18 -6.97 -13.16
CA ILE A 182 10.64 -7.07 -13.06
C ILE A 182 11.03 -8.28 -12.21
N GLN A 183 10.34 -8.53 -11.09
CA GLN A 183 10.56 -9.70 -10.24
C GLN A 183 10.44 -10.99 -11.05
N ASN A 184 9.35 -11.15 -11.79
CA ASN A 184 9.14 -12.34 -12.61
C ASN A 184 10.26 -12.51 -13.64
N SER A 185 10.68 -11.40 -14.24
CA SER A 185 11.78 -11.43 -15.21
C SER A 185 13.15 -11.70 -14.60
N TYR A 186 13.41 -11.21 -13.38
CA TYR A 186 14.63 -11.47 -12.63
C TYR A 186 14.79 -12.98 -12.38
N HIS A 187 13.74 -13.63 -11.90
CA HIS A 187 13.74 -15.07 -11.62
C HIS A 187 13.82 -15.95 -12.88
N ASN A 188 13.41 -15.43 -14.03
CA ASN A 188 13.54 -16.10 -15.33
C ASN A 188 14.84 -15.75 -16.08
N ASN A 189 15.73 -14.93 -15.49
CA ASN A 189 16.94 -14.39 -16.11
C ASN A 189 16.69 -13.64 -17.43
N ASP A 190 15.56 -12.95 -17.57
CA ASP A 190 15.17 -12.20 -18.78
C ASP A 190 14.88 -10.71 -18.52
N MET A 191 15.44 -10.15 -17.44
CA MET A 191 15.22 -8.76 -17.01
C MET A 191 15.51 -7.73 -18.10
N GLU A 192 16.55 -7.91 -18.91
CA GLU A 192 16.91 -7.02 -20.01
C GLU A 192 15.85 -6.96 -21.13
N LYS A 193 15.08 -8.04 -21.31
CA LYS A 193 14.00 -8.09 -22.31
C LYS A 193 12.74 -7.38 -21.84
N ASN A 194 12.60 -7.16 -20.54
CA ASN A 194 11.42 -6.55 -19.96
C ASN A 194 11.48 -5.02 -20.10
N ALA A 195 10.54 -4.42 -20.82
CA ALA A 195 10.46 -2.96 -20.98
C ALA A 195 10.33 -2.21 -19.64
N MET A 196 9.71 -2.83 -18.62
CA MET A 196 9.57 -2.22 -17.29
C MET A 196 10.92 -2.09 -16.55
N SER A 197 11.97 -2.82 -16.97
CA SER A 197 13.32 -2.71 -16.41
C SER A 197 13.97 -1.34 -16.63
N GLN A 198 13.46 -0.54 -17.56
CA GLN A 198 13.90 0.85 -17.79
C GLN A 198 13.45 1.81 -16.68
N SER A 199 12.62 1.36 -15.74
CA SER A 199 12.21 2.17 -14.59
C SER A 199 13.42 2.55 -13.74
N CYS A 200 13.49 3.79 -13.27
CA CYS A 200 14.65 4.34 -12.54
C CYS A 200 15.03 3.56 -11.25
N TRP A 201 14.09 2.79 -10.70
CA TRP A 201 14.26 2.00 -9.48
C TRP A 201 14.34 0.49 -9.73
N SER A 202 14.44 0.05 -10.99
CA SER A 202 14.49 -1.38 -11.34
C SER A 202 15.67 -2.11 -10.69
N TRP A 203 16.79 -1.42 -10.47
CA TRP A 203 17.99 -1.91 -9.79
C TRP A 203 17.73 -2.39 -8.34
N VAL A 204 16.64 -1.93 -7.72
CA VAL A 204 16.26 -2.32 -6.37
C VAL A 204 15.75 -3.76 -6.34
N VAL A 205 15.05 -4.22 -7.39
CA VAL A 205 14.38 -5.53 -7.41
C VAL A 205 15.35 -6.70 -7.22
N PRO A 206 16.50 -6.79 -7.94
CA PRO A 206 17.49 -7.84 -7.70
C PRO A 206 18.00 -7.92 -6.26
N TYR A 207 18.11 -6.79 -5.55
CA TYR A 207 18.58 -6.77 -4.16
C TYR A 207 17.56 -7.43 -3.21
N PHE A 208 16.28 -7.15 -3.43
CA PHE A 208 15.17 -7.66 -2.61
C PHE A 208 14.82 -9.12 -2.93
N GLU A 209 14.89 -9.51 -4.20
CA GLU A 209 14.49 -10.84 -4.66
C GLU A 209 15.60 -11.90 -4.58
N LYS A 210 16.84 -11.51 -4.27
CA LYS A 210 18.01 -12.41 -4.22
C LYS A 210 17.81 -13.67 -3.37
N ASP A 211 17.12 -13.54 -2.24
CA ASP A 211 16.88 -14.65 -1.30
C ASP A 211 15.45 -15.23 -1.43
N ALA A 212 14.63 -14.66 -2.32
CA ALA A 212 13.26 -15.09 -2.54
C ALA A 212 13.22 -16.28 -3.52
N PRO A 213 12.31 -17.25 -3.32
CA PRO A 213 12.09 -18.27 -4.33
C PRO A 213 11.48 -17.66 -5.60
N PRO A 214 11.63 -18.30 -6.76
CA PRO A 214 10.96 -17.86 -7.98
C PRO A 214 9.42 -17.91 -7.83
N PRO A 215 8.67 -17.02 -8.50
CA PRO A 215 7.21 -16.91 -8.44
C PRO A 215 6.45 -18.24 -8.56
N GLN A 216 6.94 -19.12 -9.44
CA GLN A 216 6.36 -20.44 -9.69
C GLN A 216 6.40 -21.41 -8.50
N LEU A 217 7.28 -21.17 -7.52
CA LEU A 217 7.38 -21.96 -6.30
C LEU A 217 6.60 -21.34 -5.12
N PHE A 218 6.04 -20.13 -5.27
CA PHE A 218 5.19 -19.53 -4.24
C PHE A 218 3.85 -20.26 -4.17
N ILE A 219 3.75 -21.21 -3.26
CA ILE A 219 2.49 -21.84 -2.92
C ILE A 219 1.94 -21.16 -1.66
N ASN A 220 1.10 -20.15 -1.84
CA ASN A 220 0.40 -19.49 -0.73
C ASN A 220 -0.71 -20.41 -0.17
N ARG A 221 -0.30 -21.40 0.62
CA ARG A 221 -1.21 -22.23 1.41
C ARG A 221 -1.44 -21.53 2.74
N LEU A 222 -2.69 -21.17 2.99
CA LEU A 222 -3.12 -20.84 4.35
C LEU A 222 -3.07 -22.13 5.18
N ILE A 223 -2.01 -22.31 5.95
CA ILE A 223 -1.86 -23.42 6.89
C ILE A 223 -2.40 -22.91 8.22
N TRP A 224 -3.55 -23.46 8.65
CA TRP A 224 -4.05 -23.18 10.00
C TRP A 224 -3.11 -23.86 11.01
N PRO A 225 -2.70 -23.18 12.09
CA PRO A 225 -1.96 -23.83 13.17
C PRO A 225 -2.93 -24.72 13.96
N SER A 226 -3.35 -25.83 13.37
CA SER A 226 -4.08 -26.87 14.08
C SER A 226 -3.06 -27.83 14.68
N SER A 227 -3.02 -27.92 16.01
CA SER A 227 -2.33 -28.94 16.80
C SER A 227 -2.91 -30.36 16.65
N CYS A 228 -3.74 -30.62 15.62
CA CYS A 228 -4.39 -31.90 15.39
C CYS A 228 -3.71 -32.72 14.27
N PRO A 229 -3.53 -34.04 14.45
CA PRO A 229 -2.92 -34.91 13.45
C PRO A 229 -3.76 -34.94 12.16
N GLN A 230 -3.10 -34.83 11.00
CA GLN A 230 -3.70 -34.77 9.65
C GLN A 230 -4.43 -36.05 9.18
N ARG A 231 -5.03 -36.84 10.07
CA ARG A 231 -5.62 -38.15 9.73
C ARG A 231 -7.05 -38.07 9.15
N ILE A 232 -7.69 -36.90 9.18
CA ILE A 232 -9.07 -36.75 8.68
C ILE A 232 -9.12 -35.63 7.63
N ARG A 233 -8.52 -35.86 6.47
CA ARG A 233 -8.76 -35.01 5.28
C ARG A 233 -8.83 -35.80 3.98
N ARG A 234 -9.50 -36.96 4.01
CA ARG A 234 -9.75 -37.83 2.83
C ARG A 234 -11.22 -37.94 2.44
N ARG A 235 -12.09 -36.98 2.79
CA ARG A 235 -13.52 -37.12 2.47
C ARG A 235 -14.17 -36.09 1.57
N TRP A 236 -13.39 -35.19 0.99
CA TRP A 236 -13.91 -34.26 -0.03
C TRP A 236 -12.80 -34.02 -1.07
N ALA A 237 -12.68 -35.00 -1.97
CA ALA A 237 -12.08 -34.85 -3.28
C ALA A 237 -13.22 -34.77 -4.29
#